data_AF-A0A0J6EHW9-F1
#
_entry.id   AF-A0A0J6EHW9-F1
#
_cell.length_a   1.000
_cell.length_b   1.000
_cell.length_c   1.000
_cell.angle_alpha   90.00
_cell.angle_beta   90.00
_cell.angle_gamma   90.00
#
_symmetry.space_group_name_H-M   'P 1'
#
loop_
_entity.id
_entity.type
_entity.pdbx_description
1 polymer ?
#
loop_
_entity_poly.entity_id
_entity_poly.type
_entity_poly.pdbx_seq_one_letter_code
_entity_poly.pdbx_strand_id
1 'polypeptide(L)'
;MEELKGYVEAVKRNMETMNADDYDGKEDDLRRQQEEIERYERLLKEQSISADAFDRIVSAAVDYAAGDIPFSQLEHVYEEKSI
;
A
#
# COMPACT_ATOMS: atom_id res chain seq x y z
N MET A 1 -3.60 2.87 -12.01
CA MET A 1 -2.10 2.81 -11.97
C MET A 1 -1.50 3.93 -11.14
N GLU A 2 -2.05 5.16 -11.21
CA GLU A 2 -1.62 6.26 -10.33
C GLU A 2 -1.99 5.96 -8.86
N GLU A 3 -3.14 5.32 -8.64
CA GLU A 3 -3.66 4.88 -7.35
C GLU A 3 -2.77 3.81 -6.72
N LEU A 4 -2.31 2.84 -7.51
CA LEU A 4 -1.38 1.80 -7.06
C LEU A 4 -0.04 2.40 -6.63
N LYS A 5 0.49 3.35 -7.40
CA LYS A 5 1.74 4.05 -7.06
C LYS A 5 1.60 4.85 -5.78
N GLY A 6 0.51 5.64 -5.65
CA GLY A 6 0.23 6.41 -4.45
C GLY A 6 0.04 5.53 -3.21
N TYR A 7 -0.69 4.42 -3.34
CA TYR A 7 -0.86 3.44 -2.26
C TYR A 7 0.48 2.92 -1.75
N VAL A 8 1.32 2.46 -2.65
CA VAL A 8 2.63 1.92 -2.31
C VAL A 8 3.54 2.95 -1.66
N GLU A 9 3.56 4.18 -2.16
CA GLU A 9 4.34 5.26 -1.54
C GLU A 9 3.87 5.55 -0.12
N ALA A 10 2.55 5.49 0.13
CA ALA A 10 1.99 5.62 1.47
C ALA A 10 2.41 4.46 2.38
N VAL A 11 2.36 3.21 1.89
CA VAL A 11 2.80 2.01 2.64
C VAL A 11 4.30 2.09 2.97
N LYS A 12 5.14 2.47 1.99
CA LYS A 12 6.59 2.65 2.21
C LYS A 12 6.87 3.70 3.26
N ARG A 13 6.25 4.88 3.15
CA ARG A 13 6.40 5.97 4.13
C ARG A 13 5.97 5.52 5.53
N ASN A 14 4.88 4.78 5.61
CA ASN A 14 4.39 4.25 6.88
C ASN A 14 5.37 3.24 7.51
N MET A 15 5.90 2.31 6.72
CA MET A 15 6.92 1.37 7.18
C MET A 15 8.20 2.10 7.62
N GLU A 16 8.63 3.12 6.89
CA GLU A 16 9.79 3.96 7.27
C GLU A 16 9.54 4.68 8.60
N THR A 17 8.36 5.29 8.78
CA THR A 17 8.00 5.94 10.04
C THR A 17 7.91 4.94 11.19
N MET A 18 7.32 3.76 10.98
CA MET A 18 7.27 2.70 12.00
C MET A 18 8.67 2.30 12.47
N ASN A 19 9.60 2.13 11.52
CA ASN A 19 10.97 1.69 11.77
C ASN A 19 11.92 2.80 12.23
N ALA A 20 11.54 4.08 12.11
CA ALA A 20 12.34 5.20 12.59
C ALA A 20 12.48 5.19 14.11
N ASP A 21 13.52 5.83 14.64
CA ASP A 21 13.64 6.11 16.07
C ASP A 21 12.41 6.87 16.59
N ASP A 22 12.17 6.80 17.90
CA ASP A 22 11.05 7.51 18.49
C ASP A 22 11.28 9.03 18.45
N TYR A 23 10.24 9.77 18.04
CA TYR A 23 10.28 11.21 17.91
C TYR A 23 8.93 11.83 18.25
N ASP A 24 8.95 13.07 18.75
CA ASP A 24 7.73 13.79 19.09
C ASP A 24 6.85 14.00 17.86
N GLY A 25 5.61 13.50 17.91
CA GLY A 25 4.68 13.51 16.77
C GLY A 25 4.69 12.25 15.89
N LYS A 26 5.51 11.24 16.19
CA LYS A 26 5.54 9.96 15.45
C LYS A 26 4.17 9.27 15.40
N GLU A 27 3.44 9.24 16.52
CA GLU A 27 2.10 8.65 16.59
C GLU A 27 1.09 9.39 15.68
N ASP A 28 1.16 10.72 15.63
CA ASP A 28 0.29 11.52 14.77
C ASP A 28 0.64 11.35 13.28
N ASP A 29 1.91 11.17 12.96
CA ASP A 29 2.36 10.85 11.60
C ASP A 29 1.85 9.48 11.18
N LEU A 30 2.02 8.45 12.03
CA LEU A 30 1.50 7.11 11.78
C LEU A 30 -0.02 7.12 11.57
N ARG A 31 -0.75 7.87 12.40
CA ARG A 31 -2.21 8.02 12.25
C ARG A 31 -2.59 8.65 10.92
N ARG A 32 -1.94 9.76 10.53
CA ARG A 32 -2.21 10.45 9.25
C ARG A 32 -1.88 9.56 8.05
N GLN A 33 -0.79 8.83 8.11
CA GLN A 33 -0.38 7.90 7.07
C GLN A 33 -1.35 6.71 6.97
N GLN A 34 -1.83 6.19 8.10
CA GLN A 34 -2.87 5.15 8.11
C GLN A 34 -4.17 5.64 7.45
N GLU A 35 -4.61 6.87 7.73
CA GLU A 35 -5.77 7.48 7.08
C GLU A 35 -5.57 7.65 5.55
N GLU A 36 -4.34 7.90 5.10
CA GLU A 36 -3.96 7.97 3.69
C GLU A 36 -4.01 6.58 3.03
N ILE A 37 -3.44 5.57 3.67
CA ILE A 37 -3.48 4.16 3.25
C ILE A 37 -4.95 3.70 3.09
N GLU A 38 -5.82 3.96 4.08
CA GLU A 38 -7.23 3.58 4.03
C GLU A 38 -8.02 4.28 2.91
N ARG A 39 -7.60 5.46 2.47
CA ARG A 39 -8.21 6.12 1.29
C ARG A 39 -7.85 5.38 0.02
N TYR A 40 -6.58 5.01 -0.15
CA TYR A 40 -6.14 4.24 -1.30
C TYR A 40 -6.74 2.82 -1.32
N GLU A 41 -6.81 2.15 -0.18
CA GLU A 41 -7.42 0.82 -0.07
C GLU A 41 -8.88 0.81 -0.52
N ARG A 42 -9.65 1.84 -0.18
CA ARG A 42 -11.03 1.98 -0.68
C ARG A 42 -11.08 2.09 -2.20
N LEU A 43 -10.21 2.90 -2.81
CA LEU A 43 -10.15 3.03 -4.27
C LEU A 43 -9.73 1.71 -4.94
N LEU A 44 -8.70 1.05 -4.41
CA LEU A 44 -8.23 -0.23 -4.95
C LEU A 44 -9.29 -1.32 -4.81
N LYS A 45 -10.05 -1.34 -3.71
CA LYS A 45 -11.14 -2.29 -3.49
C LYS A 45 -12.28 -2.11 -4.48
N GLU A 46 -12.63 -0.87 -4.83
CA GLU A 46 -13.64 -0.58 -5.86
C GLU A 46 -13.19 -1.02 -7.26
N GLN A 47 -11.87 -1.00 -7.53
CA GLN A 47 -11.27 -1.43 -8.79
C GLN A 47 -10.97 -2.93 -8.86
N SER A 48 -11.09 -3.65 -7.73
CA SER A 48 -10.76 -5.07 -7.64
C SER A 48 -11.93 -5.94 -8.07
N ILE A 49 -11.64 -7.02 -8.79
CA ILE A 49 -12.66 -7.98 -9.27
C ILE A 49 -13.33 -8.77 -8.12
N SER A 50 -12.69 -8.84 -6.95
CA SER A 50 -13.18 -9.54 -5.74
C SER A 50 -12.42 -9.10 -4.49
N ALA A 51 -12.88 -9.52 -3.31
CA ALA A 51 -12.15 -9.31 -2.06
C ALA A 51 -10.80 -10.05 -2.05
N ASP A 52 -10.74 -11.28 -2.57
CA ASP A 52 -9.48 -12.05 -2.66
C ASP A 52 -8.46 -11.36 -3.60
N ALA A 53 -8.95 -10.75 -4.67
CA ALA A 53 -8.14 -9.93 -5.57
C ALA A 53 -7.55 -8.71 -4.85
N PHE A 54 -8.37 -8.00 -4.08
CA PHE A 54 -7.92 -6.87 -3.26
C PHE A 54 -6.86 -7.30 -2.24
N ASP A 55 -7.09 -8.39 -1.51
CA ASP A 55 -6.15 -8.89 -0.49
C ASP A 55 -4.77 -9.24 -1.10
N ARG A 56 -4.76 -9.78 -2.32
CA ARG A 56 -3.52 -10.06 -3.06
C ARG A 56 -2.79 -8.79 -3.50
N ILE A 57 -3.53 -7.75 -3.93
CA ILE A 57 -2.94 -6.45 -4.28
C ILE A 57 -2.29 -5.82 -3.05
N VAL A 58 -2.99 -5.82 -1.91
CA VAL A 58 -2.47 -5.31 -0.63
C VAL A 58 -1.21 -6.07 -0.21
N SER A 59 -1.27 -7.40 -0.23
CA SER A 59 -0.12 -8.24 0.14
C SER A 59 1.10 -7.96 -0.73
N ALA A 60 0.92 -7.90 -2.05
CA ALA A 60 2.01 -7.59 -2.98
C ALA A 60 2.55 -6.16 -2.80
N ALA A 61 1.71 -5.19 -2.42
CA ALA A 61 2.16 -3.83 -2.16
C ALA A 61 3.05 -3.75 -0.92
N VAL A 62 2.71 -4.51 0.14
CA VAL A 62 3.55 -4.67 1.33
C VAL A 62 4.87 -5.36 0.98
N ASP A 63 4.83 -6.46 0.23
CA ASP A 63 6.04 -7.17 -0.22
C ASP A 63 6.96 -6.24 -1.04
N TYR A 64 6.39 -5.42 -1.93
CA TYR A 64 7.17 -4.44 -2.69
C TYR A 64 7.72 -3.32 -1.79
N ALA A 65 6.94 -2.85 -0.81
CA ALA A 65 7.38 -1.82 0.14
C ALA A 65 8.53 -2.32 1.02
N ALA A 66 8.50 -3.59 1.43
CA ALA A 66 9.57 -4.27 2.16
C ALA A 66 10.80 -4.57 1.29
N GLY A 67 10.67 -4.54 -0.04
CA GLY A 67 11.72 -4.85 -0.99
C GLY A 67 11.85 -6.35 -1.31
N ASP A 68 10.84 -7.16 -0.97
CA ASP A 68 10.80 -8.60 -1.20
C ASP A 68 10.49 -8.96 -2.66
N ILE A 69 9.75 -8.10 -3.36
CA ILE A 69 9.43 -8.25 -4.79
C ILE A 69 9.77 -6.98 -5.58
N PRO A 70 10.04 -7.08 -6.90
CA PRO A 70 10.17 -5.90 -7.76
C PRO A 70 8.79 -5.29 -8.09
N PHE A 71 8.78 -4.00 -8.45
CA PHE A 71 7.55 -3.29 -8.83
C PHE A 71 6.81 -3.96 -9.99
N SER A 72 7.52 -4.55 -10.95
CA SER A 72 6.90 -5.26 -12.08
C SER A 72 6.05 -6.46 -11.65
N GLN A 73 6.38 -7.10 -10.53
CA GLN A 73 5.61 -8.22 -9.99
C GLN A 73 4.32 -7.71 -9.32
N LEU A 74 4.39 -6.56 -8.64
CA LEU A 74 3.21 -5.88 -8.12
C LEU A 74 2.28 -5.40 -9.25
N GLU A 75 2.84 -4.79 -10.30
CA GLU A 75 2.07 -4.37 -11.49
C GLU A 75 1.32 -5.54 -12.11
N HIS A 76 1.97 -6.69 -12.28
CA HIS A 76 1.34 -7.90 -12.81
C HIS A 76 0.17 -8.38 -11.91
N VAL A 77 0.34 -8.38 -10.59
CA VAL A 77 -0.74 -8.75 -9.66
C VAL A 77 -1.92 -7.78 -9.79
N TYR A 78 -1.66 -6.48 -9.86
CA TYR A 78 -2.71 -5.47 -10.03
C TYR A 78 -3.46 -5.64 -11.35
N GLU A 79 -2.74 -5.79 -12.48
CA GLU A 79 -3.36 -6.02 -13.79
C GLU A 79 -4.20 -7.30 -13.86
N GLU A 80 -3.77 -8.39 -13.21
CA GLU A 80 -4.51 -9.66 -13.19
C GLU A 80 -5.75 -9.63 -12.27
N LYS A 81 -5.77 -8.71 -11.29
CA LYS A 81 -6.76 -8.68 -10.20
C LYS A 81 -7.69 -7.45 -10.25
N SER A 82 -7.46 -6.52 -11.18
CA SER A 82 -8.31 -5.36 -11.43
C SER A 82 -9.24 -5.55 -12.64
N ILE A 83 -10.34 -4.78 -12.66
CA ILE A 83 -11.39 -4.81 -13.70
C ILE A 83 -10.94 -4.05 -14.96
#